data_AF-A0A368FYE6-F1
#
_entry.id   AF-A0A368FYE6-F1
#
_cell.length_a   1.000
_cell.length_b   1.000
_cell.length_c   1.000
_cell.angle_alpha   90.00
_cell.angle_beta   90.00
_cell.angle_gamma   90.00
#
_symmetry.space_group_name_H-M   'P 1'
#
loop_
_entity.id
_entity.type
_entity.pdbx_description
1 polymer ?
#
loop_
_entity_poly.entity_id
_entity_poly.type
_entity_poly.pdbx_seq_one_letter_code
_entity_poly.pdbx_strand_id
1 'polypeptide(L)'
;MAFEKFLWNSSYFLMNGCLFRYCHSCHANSPPRAYHCPVCDVCCFRRDHHCSFGAVCVGHFNQSYTWDFAWTRIEGGFSLGRSWQIFLPHLALLAR
;
A
#
# COMPACT_ATOMS: atom_id res chain seq x y z
N MET A 1 10.50 -28.62 -11.66
CA MET A 1 9.07 -28.41 -11.97
C MET A 1 8.29 -28.72 -10.70
N ALA A 2 8.06 -27.69 -9.88
CA ALA A 2 7.47 -27.85 -8.55
C ALA A 2 5.95 -28.04 -8.69
N PHE A 3 5.46 -29.14 -8.11
CA PHE A 3 4.07 -29.56 -8.09
C PHE A 3 3.15 -28.46 -7.55
N GLU A 4 2.20 -28.03 -8.37
CA GLU A 4 1.07 -27.18 -7.98
C GLU A 4 0.15 -27.98 -7.03
N LYS A 5 0.29 -27.77 -5.72
CA LYS A 5 -0.71 -28.21 -4.75
C LYS A 5 -1.91 -27.26 -4.83
N PHE A 6 -2.83 -27.57 -5.74
CA PHE A 6 -4.13 -26.93 -5.88
C PHE A 6 -5.03 -27.36 -4.71
N LEU A 7 -4.85 -26.76 -3.53
CA LEU A 7 -5.73 -26.98 -2.38
C LEU A 7 -6.95 -26.04 -2.48
N TRP A 8 -7.98 -26.46 -3.23
CA TRP A 8 -9.28 -25.78 -3.40
C TRP A 8 -10.08 -25.55 -2.08
N ASN A 9 -9.54 -25.92 -0.91
CA ASN A 9 -10.21 -25.85 0.39
C ASN A 9 -9.53 -24.91 1.41
N SER A 10 -8.49 -24.18 1.02
CA SER A 10 -7.78 -23.28 1.93
C SER A 10 -7.84 -21.86 1.39
N SER A 11 -8.12 -20.87 2.24
CA SER A 11 -8.08 -19.43 1.93
C SER A 11 -6.69 -18.91 1.49
N TYR A 12 -5.76 -19.81 1.17
CA TYR A 12 -4.33 -19.58 1.04
C TYR A 12 -3.75 -20.35 -0.15
N PHE A 13 -2.89 -19.69 -0.93
CA PHE A 13 -2.21 -20.22 -2.12
C PHE A 13 -0.69 -20.13 -1.95
N LEU A 14 0.05 -21.21 -2.18
CA LEU A 14 1.52 -21.21 -2.08
C LEU A 14 2.15 -20.93 -3.44
N MET A 15 2.88 -19.81 -3.56
CA MET A 15 3.62 -19.44 -4.77
C MET A 15 5.07 -19.11 -4.38
N ASN A 16 6.05 -19.79 -5.00
CA ASN A 16 7.48 -19.57 -4.75
C ASN A 16 7.87 -19.61 -3.25
N GLY A 17 7.26 -20.51 -2.47
CA GLY A 17 7.49 -20.62 -1.02
C GLY A 17 6.80 -19.57 -0.16
N CYS A 18 6.02 -18.67 -0.75
CA CYS A 18 5.25 -17.64 -0.05
C CYS A 18 3.75 -17.99 -0.01
N LEU A 19 3.10 -17.74 1.14
CA LEU A 19 1.66 -17.95 1.32
C LEU A 19 0.88 -16.68 0.94
N PHE A 20 0.17 -16.75 -0.19
CA PHE A 20 -0.79 -15.75 -0.64
C PHE A 20 -2.13 -16.03 0.02
N ARG A 21 -2.90 -14.99 0.32
CA ARG A 21 -4.24 -15.11 0.90
C ARG A 21 -5.27 -14.59 -0.09
N TYR A 22 -6.37 -15.31 -0.28
CA TYR A 22 -7.44 -14.83 -1.14
C TYR A 22 -8.21 -13.69 -0.45
N CYS A 23 -8.40 -12.57 -1.14
CA CYS A 23 -9.24 -11.48 -0.69
C CYS A 23 -10.63 -11.60 -1.32
N HIS A 24 -11.65 -11.79 -0.48
CA HIS A 24 -13.04 -11.86 -0.94
C HIS A 24 -13.61 -10.51 -1.39
N SER A 25 -13.10 -9.38 -0.93
CA SER A 25 -13.58 -8.07 -1.39
C SER A 25 -13.04 -7.72 -2.79
N CYS A 26 -11.73 -7.96 -3.02
CA CYS A 26 -11.09 -7.66 -4.30
C CYS A 26 -11.15 -8.82 -5.31
N HIS A 27 -11.69 -9.98 -4.92
CA HIS A 27 -11.69 -11.23 -5.68
C HIS A 27 -10.30 -11.66 -6.22
N ALA A 28 -9.24 -11.36 -5.48
CA ALA A 28 -7.86 -11.53 -5.92
C ALA A 28 -6.97 -12.17 -4.86
N ASN A 29 -5.90 -12.83 -5.31
CA ASN A 29 -4.86 -13.38 -4.42
C ASN A 29 -3.95 -12.25 -3.93
N SER A 30 -4.04 -11.94 -2.65
CA SER A 30 -3.22 -10.93 -1.99
C SER A 30 -1.87 -11.53 -1.58
N PRO A 31 -0.75 -10.84 -1.88
CA PRO A 31 0.57 -11.29 -1.46
C PRO A 31 0.69 -11.35 0.08
N PRO A 32 1.67 -12.11 0.61
CA PRO A 32 1.89 -12.20 2.04
C PRO A 32 2.08 -10.80 2.65
N ARG A 33 1.36 -10.51 3.75
CA ARG A 33 1.32 -9.20 4.44
C ARG A 33 0.61 -8.07 3.68
N ALA A 34 -0.12 -8.36 2.61
CA ALA A 34 -1.09 -7.40 2.09
C ALA A 34 -2.39 -7.45 2.89
N TYR A 35 -3.02 -6.29 3.08
CA TYR A 35 -4.30 -6.16 3.78
C TYR A 35 -5.27 -5.31 2.97
N HIS A 36 -6.53 -5.73 2.95
CA HIS A 36 -7.60 -4.99 2.31
C HIS A 36 -7.94 -3.73 3.11
N CYS A 37 -8.10 -2.62 2.41
CA CYS A 37 -8.47 -1.32 2.95
C CYS A 37 -9.92 -1.05 2.54
N PRO A 38 -10.92 -1.16 3.44
CA PRO A 38 -12.34 -1.03 3.05
C PRO A 38 -12.72 0.39 2.59
N VAL A 39 -11.91 1.40 2.95
CA VAL A 39 -12.12 2.79 2.52
C VAL A 39 -11.61 3.02 1.09
N CYS A 40 -10.49 2.40 0.72
CA CYS A 40 -9.90 2.52 -0.63
C CYS A 40 -10.30 1.36 -1.56
N ASP A 41 -11.06 0.40 -1.06
CA ASP A 41 -11.48 -0.84 -1.73
C ASP A 41 -10.35 -1.60 -2.45
N VAL A 42 -9.15 -1.59 -1.86
CA VAL A 42 -7.95 -2.18 -2.48
C VAL A 42 -7.09 -2.90 -1.46
N CYS A 43 -6.41 -3.96 -1.91
CA CYS A 43 -5.40 -4.66 -1.12
C CYS A 43 -4.05 -3.93 -1.21
N CYS A 44 -3.56 -3.43 -0.08
CA CYS A 44 -2.28 -2.72 -0.01
C CYS A 44 -1.20 -3.63 0.57
N PHE A 45 -0.08 -3.76 -0.13
CA PHE A 45 1.08 -4.55 0.31
C PHE A 45 1.81 -3.87 1.48
N ARG A 46 2.04 -4.62 2.56
CA ARG A 46 2.54 -4.11 3.85
C ARG A 46 1.81 -2.82 4.26
N ARG A 47 0.48 -2.87 4.24
CA ARG A 47 -0.35 -1.75 4.69
C ARG A 47 0.03 -1.36 6.12
N ASP A 48 0.25 -0.08 6.32
CA ASP A 48 0.47 0.51 7.65
C ASP A 48 -0.87 1.07 8.19
N HIS A 49 -1.40 2.11 7.55
CA HIS A 49 -2.69 2.70 7.92
C HIS A 49 -3.42 3.33 6.72
N HIS A 50 -4.72 3.61 6.87
CA HIS A 50 -5.43 4.51 5.95
C HIS A 50 -5.29 5.93 6.50
N CYS A 51 -4.66 6.83 5.74
CA CYS A 51 -4.49 8.20 6.16
C CYS A 51 -5.67 9.03 5.70
N SER A 52 -6.52 9.47 6.64
CA SER A 52 -7.67 10.33 6.33
C SER A 52 -7.25 11.70 5.76
N PHE A 53 -6.06 12.19 6.11
CA PHE A 53 -5.54 13.47 5.60
C PHE A 53 -5.15 13.40 4.13
N GLY A 54 -4.58 12.28 3.70
CA GLY A 54 -4.19 12.06 2.32
C GLY A 54 -5.28 11.40 1.47
N ALA A 55 -6.38 10.96 2.09
CA ALA A 55 -7.41 10.10 1.50
C ALA A 55 -6.82 8.85 0.78
N VAL A 56 -5.66 8.38 1.23
CA VAL A 56 -4.90 7.28 0.62
C VAL A 56 -4.47 6.26 1.67
N CYS A 57 -4.42 5.00 1.26
CA CYS A 57 -3.88 3.94 2.09
C CYS A 57 -2.34 3.91 2.00
N VAL A 58 -1.68 4.00 3.15
CA VAL A 58 -0.21 4.01 3.30
C VAL A 58 0.30 2.58 3.46
N GLY A 59 1.33 2.22 2.71
CA GLY A 59 1.97 0.91 2.71
C GLY A 59 3.36 0.97 2.09
N HIS A 60 3.90 -0.17 1.67
CA HIS A 60 5.32 -0.27 1.29
C HIS A 60 5.79 0.75 0.25
N PHE A 61 4.94 1.06 -0.73
CA PHE A 61 5.31 1.89 -1.88
C PHE A 61 5.21 3.40 -1.64
N ASN A 62 4.54 3.84 -0.57
CA ASN A 62 4.31 5.26 -0.28
C ASN A 62 4.63 5.67 1.18
N GLN A 63 5.16 4.73 1.98
CA GLN A 63 5.55 4.99 3.36
C GLN A 63 6.63 6.08 3.47
N SER A 64 7.64 6.08 2.59
CA SER A 64 8.70 7.10 2.60
C SER A 64 8.16 8.50 2.30
N TYR A 65 7.34 8.64 1.26
CA TYR A 65 6.74 9.93 0.89
C TYR A 65 5.84 10.50 1.98
N THR A 66 5.13 9.63 2.71
CA THR A 66 4.26 10.05 3.81
C THR A 66 5.09 10.61 4.98
N TRP A 67 6.24 10.01 5.26
CA TRP A 67 7.16 10.46 6.30
C TRP A 67 7.84 11.79 5.92
N ASP A 68 8.30 11.92 4.68
CA ASP A 68 8.88 13.15 4.16
C ASP A 68 7.87 14.32 4.24
N PHE A 69 6.63 14.08 3.85
CA PHE A 69 5.56 15.07 3.99
C PHE A 69 5.31 15.46 5.45
N ALA A 70 5.23 14.48 6.37
CA ALA A 70 5.05 14.76 7.78
C ALA A 70 6.19 15.59 8.37
N TRP A 71 7.44 15.32 7.99
CA TRP A 71 8.62 16.06 8.44
C TRP A 71 8.58 17.53 8.00
N THR A 72 8.20 17.80 6.75
CA THR A 72 8.07 19.18 6.24
C THR A 72 7.01 20.02 6.98
N ARG A 73 5.98 19.37 7.56
CA ARG A 73 4.97 20.03 8.41
C ARG A 73 5.50 20.39 9.79
N ILE A 74 6.47 19.65 10.32
CA ILE A 74 7.02 19.82 11.68
C ILE A 74 8.09 20.92 11.70
N GLU A 75 8.93 21.04 10.66
CA GLU A 75 9.98 22.07 10.59
C GLU A 75 9.47 23.50 10.29
N GLY A 76 8.15 23.73 10.28
CA GLY A 76 7.59 25.07 10.39
C GLY A 76 7.57 25.92 9.12
N GLY A 77 7.64 25.35 7.91
CA GLY A 77 7.31 26.18 6.75
C GLY A 77 7.62 25.63 5.36
N PHE A 78 6.65 25.82 4.48
CA PHE A 78 6.68 25.65 3.04
C PHE A 78 7.74 26.59 2.42
N SER A 79 9.02 26.21 2.45
CA SER A 79 10.03 26.87 1.62
C SER A 79 9.60 26.68 0.15
N LEU A 80 9.37 27.77 -0.59
CA LEU A 80 9.05 27.71 -2.03
C LEU A 80 10.05 26.83 -2.80
N GLY A 81 11.33 26.83 -2.37
CA GLY A 81 12.40 26.00 -2.94
C GLY A 81 12.30 24.51 -2.64
N ARG A 82 11.49 24.08 -1.66
CA ARG A 82 11.20 22.66 -1.32
C ARG A 82 9.78 22.24 -1.66
N SER A 83 8.93 23.14 -2.16
CA SER A 83 7.54 22.85 -2.53
C SER A 83 7.39 21.69 -3.52
N TRP A 84 8.37 21.48 -4.41
CA TRP A 84 8.40 20.35 -5.34
C TRP A 84 8.42 18.98 -4.62
N GLN A 85 8.95 18.90 -3.40
CA GLN A 85 8.95 17.69 -2.56
C GLN A 85 7.55 17.34 -2.05
N ILE A 86 6.63 18.30 -2.06
CA ILE A 86 5.21 18.11 -1.74
C ILE A 86 4.45 17.78 -3.04
N PHE A 87 4.64 18.58 -4.09
CA PHE A 87 3.88 18.41 -5.34
C PHE A 87 4.16 17.10 -6.09
N LEU A 88 5.42 16.66 -6.21
CA LEU A 88 5.74 15.45 -6.98
C LEU A 88 5.19 14.15 -6.37
N PRO A 89 5.34 13.87 -5.06
CA PRO A 89 4.75 12.67 -4.49
C PRO A 89 3.22 12.74 -4.39
N HIS A 90 2.61 13.91 -4.21
CA HIS A 90 1.14 14.02 -4.29
C HIS A 90 0.60 13.79 -5.71
N LEU A 91 1.29 14.25 -6.76
CA LEU A 91 0.96 13.90 -8.14
C LEU A 91 1.13 12.40 -8.40
N ALA A 92 2.18 11.78 -7.86
CA ALA A 92 2.38 10.33 -7.93
C ALA A 92 1.33 9.52 -7.14
N LEU A 93 0.73 10.11 -6.10
CA LEU A 93 -0.39 9.53 -5.36
C LEU A 93 -1.74 9.70 -6.08
N LEU A 94 -1.92 10.77 -6.84
CA LEU A 94 -3.10 11.01 -7.69
C LEU A 94 -3.07 10.21 -9.01
N ALA A 95 -1.90 9.75 -9.45
CA ALA A 95 -1.71 8.99 -10.69
C ALA A 95 -1.91 7.47 -10.53
N ARG A 96 -2.50 7.01 -9.41
CA ARG A 96 -2.85 5.60 -9.17
C ARG A 96 -4.30 5.29 -9.51
#